data_AF-A0A8K0QX04-F1
#
_entry.id   AF-A0A8K0QX04-F1
#
_cell.length_a   1.000
_cell.length_b   1.000
_cell.length_c   1.000
_cell.angle_alpha   90.00
_cell.angle_beta   90.00
_cell.angle_gamma   90.00
#
_symmetry.space_group_name_H-M   'P 1'
#
loop_
_entity.id
_entity.type
_entity.pdbx_description
1 polymer ?
#
loop_
_entity_poly.entity_id
_entity_poly.type
_entity_poly.pdbx_seq_one_letter_code
_entity_poly.pdbx_strand_id
1 'polypeptide(L)'
;MLSTYRTVLACLLSSTALAATSADDLSKFSQTIFLPWTSPFSRASTYTPSVRGSILGKSFDFPIDTGSTGVLISASLLPSVKLGDQNPTGWEFLDSSDILYNGRFVELDISFFGSNGDQATSRVPVLVVTKIVKCPGYDVTNGNGVCPPEKLDQKWSQTPRTVLYMGVGFGRNVPGSGIPYGTPDHNPFINVVRLSKQKELSIQQGYTVSTNGVYLGLTEGNTKGAVWQQLQNMAGSDPRAWAPPLVSFKYDDSNNPVQAQALIDTGVTQMYIQSTPEYPLPNVATPNPNPPPGELRRVKPGTKLSFAFPDFKVGEAGYDFVVGD
;
A
#
# COMPACT_ATOMS: atom_id res chain seq x y z
N MET A 1 -2.11 29.64 5.94
CA MET A 1 -2.54 30.17 4.64
C MET A 1 -2.53 29.00 3.66
N LEU A 2 -3.63 28.78 2.93
CA LEU A 2 -3.88 27.55 2.17
C LEU A 2 -2.83 27.30 1.08
N SER A 3 -2.19 26.14 1.12
CA SER A 3 -1.74 25.46 -0.10
C SER A 3 -2.40 24.09 -0.16
N THR A 4 -3.46 23.98 -0.96
CA THR A 4 -3.98 22.69 -1.40
C THR A 4 -3.02 22.11 -2.42
N TYR A 5 -1.95 21.46 -1.96
CA TYR A 5 -1.20 20.54 -2.80
C TYR A 5 -2.03 19.26 -2.94
N ARG A 6 -2.66 19.09 -4.10
CA ARG A 6 -3.26 17.82 -4.51
C ARG A 6 -2.14 16.91 -5.01
N THR A 7 -1.46 16.21 -4.11
CA THR A 7 -0.55 15.15 -4.54
C THR A 7 -1.38 13.97 -4.99
N VAL A 8 -1.39 13.71 -6.30
CA VAL A 8 -1.93 12.49 -6.90
C VAL A 8 -0.75 11.59 -7.18
N LEU A 9 -0.67 10.45 -6.49
CA LEU A 9 0.24 9.37 -6.90
C LEU A 9 -0.47 8.58 -7.99
N ALA A 10 0.10 8.58 -9.19
CA ALA A 10 -0.38 7.81 -10.33
C ALA A 10 0.72 6.84 -10.77
N CYS A 11 0.40 5.55 -10.84
CA CYS A 11 1.34 4.50 -11.27
C CYS A 11 1.00 4.03 -12.68
N LEU A 12 1.93 4.21 -13.62
CA LEU A 12 1.80 3.79 -15.01
C LEU A 12 2.65 2.58 -15.35
N LEU A 13 2.15 1.80 -16.30
CA LEU A 13 2.93 0.89 -17.12
C LEU A 13 3.61 1.69 -18.24
N SER A 14 4.84 1.34 -18.60
CA SER A 14 5.40 1.65 -19.92
C SER A 14 6.33 0.51 -20.32
N SER A 15 6.07 -0.08 -21.48
CA SER A 15 6.92 -1.08 -22.11
C SER A 15 7.76 -0.40 -23.18
N THR A 16 8.83 0.31 -22.81
CA THR A 16 10.09 0.47 -23.57
C THR A 16 11.02 1.46 -22.86
N ALA A 17 12.30 1.12 -22.81
CA ALA A 17 13.33 1.96 -22.19
C ALA A 17 13.81 3.02 -23.20
N LEU A 18 13.65 4.30 -22.85
CA LEU A 18 14.63 5.40 -22.99
C LEU A 18 13.94 6.77 -22.79
N ALA A 19 14.58 7.60 -21.96
CA ALA A 19 14.33 9.03 -21.70
C ALA A 19 12.97 9.40 -21.05
N ALA A 20 13.06 10.21 -19.99
CA ALA A 20 11.92 10.80 -19.30
C ALA A 20 11.15 11.74 -20.24
N THR A 21 10.10 11.22 -20.89
CA THR A 21 9.06 12.01 -21.54
C THR A 21 7.83 11.15 -21.81
N SER A 22 6.69 11.65 -21.34
CA SER A 22 5.31 11.16 -21.52
C SER A 22 4.95 9.86 -20.79
N ALA A 23 3.98 9.99 -19.89
CA ALA A 23 2.96 8.97 -19.75
C ALA A 23 2.56 8.46 -21.13
N ASP A 24 2.41 7.14 -21.28
CA ASP A 24 1.74 6.55 -22.43
C ASP A 24 0.57 7.45 -22.87
N ASP A 25 0.41 7.67 -24.18
CA ASP A 25 -0.65 8.51 -24.72
C ASP A 25 -2.03 8.10 -24.16
N LEU A 26 -2.46 8.77 -23.09
CA LEU A 26 -3.66 8.43 -22.34
C LEU A 26 -4.94 8.86 -23.07
N SER A 27 -4.81 9.58 -24.18
CA SER A 27 -5.96 10.04 -24.98
C SER A 27 -6.77 8.87 -25.55
N LYS A 28 -6.15 7.69 -25.67
CA LYS A 28 -6.79 6.47 -26.18
C LYS A 28 -7.58 5.70 -25.12
N PHE A 29 -7.40 6.04 -23.84
CA PHE A 29 -8.04 5.33 -22.74
C PHE A 29 -9.13 6.21 -22.10
N SER A 30 -10.37 5.73 -22.18
CA SER A 30 -11.53 6.40 -21.60
C SER A 30 -12.21 5.60 -20.48
N GLN A 31 -11.84 4.33 -20.32
CA GLN A 31 -12.43 3.47 -19.31
C GLN A 31 -11.79 3.70 -17.95
N THR A 32 -12.59 4.13 -16.98
CA THR A 32 -12.20 4.30 -15.58
C THR A 32 -13.42 4.15 -14.68
N ILE A 33 -13.20 3.92 -13.40
CA ILE A 33 -14.22 3.99 -12.35
C ILE A 33 -13.70 4.80 -11.18
N PHE A 34 -14.56 5.65 -10.62
CA PHE A 34 -14.28 6.33 -9.36
C PHE A 34 -14.87 5.56 -8.18
N LEU A 35 -14.01 5.19 -7.24
CA LEU A 35 -14.36 4.57 -5.97
C LEU A 35 -14.32 5.63 -4.86
N PRO A 36 -15.47 6.06 -4.33
CA PRO A 36 -15.49 7.00 -3.23
C PRO A 36 -15.01 6.34 -1.94
N TRP A 37 -14.40 7.12 -1.06
CA TRP A 37 -14.17 6.68 0.31
C TRP A 37 -15.49 6.41 1.04
N THR A 38 -15.53 5.37 1.87
CA THR A 38 -16.70 5.04 2.70
C THR A 38 -16.96 6.10 3.78
N SER A 39 -15.95 6.91 4.09
CA SER A 39 -16.02 8.08 4.96
C SER A 39 -15.14 9.19 4.40
N PRO A 40 -15.51 10.48 4.54
CA PRO A 40 -14.67 11.58 4.09
C PRO A 40 -13.24 11.49 4.67
N PHE A 41 -12.25 11.77 3.84
CA PHE A 41 -10.86 11.79 4.30
C PHE A 41 -10.63 12.95 5.28
N SER A 42 -9.95 12.67 6.39
CA SER A 42 -9.56 13.66 7.38
C SER A 42 -8.14 13.39 7.84
N ARG A 43 -7.33 14.46 7.97
CA ARG A 43 -5.98 14.37 8.55
C ARG A 43 -5.99 13.95 10.03
N ALA A 44 -7.11 14.18 10.72
CA ALA A 44 -7.31 13.76 12.10
C ALA A 44 -7.88 12.33 12.20
N SER A 45 -8.15 11.67 11.06
CA SER A 45 -8.61 10.29 11.06
C SER A 45 -7.54 9.36 11.62
N THR A 46 -7.94 8.50 12.54
CA THR A 46 -7.10 7.40 13.03
C THR A 46 -7.36 6.08 12.30
N TYR A 47 -8.28 6.07 11.33
CA TYR A 47 -8.62 4.89 10.54
C TYR A 47 -8.03 4.97 9.13
N THR A 48 -7.60 3.80 8.63
CA THR A 48 -7.23 3.59 7.23
C THR A 48 -8.43 3.90 6.32
N PRO A 49 -8.27 4.70 5.25
CA PRO A 49 -9.36 4.99 4.33
C PRO A 49 -9.84 3.72 3.64
N SER A 50 -11.15 3.56 3.47
CA SER A 50 -11.73 2.35 2.91
C SER A 50 -12.61 2.64 1.69
N VAL A 51 -12.69 1.68 0.78
CA VAL A 51 -13.67 1.65 -0.32
C VAL A 51 -14.68 0.54 -0.10
N ARG A 52 -15.90 0.70 -0.62
CA ARG A 52 -16.90 -0.36 -0.52
C ARG A 52 -16.74 -1.39 -1.63
N GLY A 53 -16.97 -2.65 -1.29
CA GLY A 53 -17.01 -3.73 -2.26
C GLY A 53 -17.68 -4.99 -1.75
N SER A 54 -17.48 -6.10 -2.47
CA SER A 54 -17.95 -7.42 -2.06
C SER A 54 -17.07 -8.56 -2.56
N ILE A 55 -17.04 -9.65 -1.80
CA ILE A 55 -16.51 -10.94 -2.20
C ILE A 55 -17.64 -11.96 -2.06
N LEU A 56 -17.89 -12.77 -3.10
CA LEU A 56 -18.95 -13.77 -3.12
C LEU A 56 -20.34 -13.19 -2.72
N GLY A 57 -20.63 -11.96 -3.14
CA GLY A 57 -21.88 -11.25 -2.85
C GLY A 57 -21.98 -10.65 -1.44
N LYS A 58 -21.04 -10.95 -0.53
CA LYS A 58 -21.01 -10.34 0.80
C LYS A 58 -20.27 -9.01 0.76
N SER A 59 -20.92 -7.96 1.26
CA SER A 59 -20.37 -6.60 1.26
C SER A 59 -19.36 -6.38 2.37
N PHE A 60 -18.32 -5.60 2.07
CA PHE A 60 -17.28 -5.19 3.00
C PHE A 60 -16.83 -3.75 2.70
N ASP A 61 -16.27 -3.10 3.72
CA ASP A 61 -15.48 -1.89 3.55
C ASP A 61 -14.00 -2.32 3.58
N PHE A 62 -13.32 -2.23 2.44
CA PHE A 62 -11.93 -2.65 2.25
C PHE A 62 -10.99 -1.52 2.63
N PRO A 63 -10.18 -1.66 3.70
CA PRO A 63 -9.15 -0.69 4.03
C PRO A 63 -8.09 -0.65 2.94
N ILE A 64 -7.77 0.53 2.41
CA ILE A 64 -6.76 0.72 1.38
C ILE A 64 -5.43 1.02 2.04
N ASP A 65 -4.49 0.09 1.90
CA ASP A 65 -3.12 0.26 2.36
C ASP A 65 -2.14 0.29 1.17
N THR A 66 -1.58 1.45 0.87
CA THR A 66 -0.54 1.61 -0.16
C THR A 66 0.86 1.21 0.33
N GLY A 67 1.03 0.93 1.63
CA GLY A 67 2.25 0.44 2.26
C GLY A 67 2.48 -1.06 2.11
N SER A 68 1.46 -1.82 1.70
CA SER A 68 1.51 -3.28 1.50
C SER A 68 0.85 -3.72 0.21
N THR A 69 0.90 -5.01 -0.11
CA THR A 69 0.30 -5.56 -1.33
C THR A 69 -0.40 -6.88 -1.00
N GLY A 70 -1.62 -7.06 -1.49
CA GLY A 70 -2.38 -8.30 -1.32
C GLY A 70 -3.62 -8.15 -0.44
N VAL A 71 -4.49 -9.14 -0.48
CA VAL A 71 -5.75 -9.13 0.29
C VAL A 71 -5.75 -10.30 1.27
N LEU A 72 -6.07 -10.02 2.52
CA LEU A 72 -6.31 -11.05 3.53
C LEU A 72 -7.71 -10.89 4.12
N ILE A 73 -8.36 -12.02 4.38
CA ILE A 73 -9.71 -12.07 4.94
C ILE A 73 -9.89 -13.31 5.80
N SER A 74 -10.52 -13.19 6.98
CA SER A 74 -10.82 -14.35 7.82
C SER A 74 -11.69 -15.38 7.09
N ALA A 75 -11.38 -16.66 7.24
CA ALA A 75 -12.23 -17.75 6.75
C ALA A 75 -13.67 -17.67 7.29
N SER A 76 -13.85 -17.18 8.53
CA SER A 76 -15.17 -16.96 9.14
C SER A 76 -16.03 -15.93 8.41
N LEU A 77 -15.41 -15.03 7.64
CA LEU A 77 -16.14 -14.05 6.82
C LEU A 77 -16.60 -14.63 5.48
N LEU A 78 -16.01 -15.73 5.02
CA LEU A 78 -16.29 -16.41 3.75
C LEU A 78 -16.65 -17.90 3.98
N PRO A 79 -17.75 -18.21 4.70
CA PRO A 79 -18.06 -19.59 5.10
C PRO A 79 -18.31 -20.55 3.93
N SER A 80 -18.60 -20.04 2.73
CA SER A 80 -18.77 -20.83 1.52
C SER A 80 -17.45 -21.25 0.86
N VAL A 81 -16.32 -20.63 1.23
CA VAL A 81 -15.00 -20.97 0.69
C VAL A 81 -14.49 -22.22 1.40
N LYS A 82 -14.31 -23.29 0.63
CA LYS A 82 -13.72 -24.54 1.12
C LYS A 82 -12.22 -24.52 0.85
N LEU A 83 -11.43 -24.50 1.91
CA LEU A 83 -9.98 -24.58 1.82
C LEU A 83 -9.55 -26.05 1.80
N GLY A 84 -8.66 -26.42 0.88
CA GLY A 84 -8.07 -27.75 0.80
C GLY A 84 -6.62 -27.72 0.37
N ASP A 85 -6.02 -28.89 0.18
CA ASP A 85 -4.59 -29.03 -0.13
C ASP A 85 -4.21 -28.50 -1.51
N GLN A 86 -5.18 -28.38 -2.42
CA GLN A 86 -5.01 -27.70 -3.70
C GLN A 86 -4.77 -26.19 -3.58
N ASN A 87 -5.12 -25.57 -2.45
CA ASN A 87 -4.90 -24.15 -2.22
C ASN A 87 -3.50 -23.94 -1.61
N PRO A 88 -2.61 -23.15 -2.26
CA PRO A 88 -1.28 -22.88 -1.73
C PRO A 88 -1.35 -22.29 -0.33
N THR A 89 -0.50 -22.75 0.59
CA THR A 89 -0.37 -22.12 1.90
C THR A 89 0.29 -20.76 1.76
N GLY A 90 -0.10 -19.83 2.62
CA GLY A 90 0.42 -18.47 2.64
C GLY A 90 0.39 -17.87 4.03
N TRP A 91 1.18 -16.83 4.22
CA TRP A 91 1.27 -16.08 5.46
C TRP A 91 1.60 -14.62 5.18
N GLU A 92 1.24 -13.76 6.12
CA GLU A 92 1.56 -12.33 6.12
C GLU A 92 1.90 -11.91 7.55
N PHE A 93 2.97 -11.14 7.74
CA PHE A 93 3.33 -10.58 9.04
C PHE A 93 3.21 -9.05 9.00
N LEU A 94 2.38 -8.50 9.88
CA LEU A 94 2.23 -7.05 10.03
C LEU A 94 3.09 -6.58 11.21
N ASP A 95 4.24 -6.02 10.88
CA ASP A 95 5.25 -5.51 11.82
C ASP A 95 4.71 -4.49 12.82
N SER A 96 3.80 -3.61 12.38
CA SER A 96 3.15 -2.60 13.22
C SER A 96 2.35 -3.17 14.39
N SER A 97 1.94 -4.44 14.31
CA SER A 97 1.08 -5.10 15.30
C SER A 97 1.68 -6.36 15.92
N ASP A 98 2.84 -6.81 15.42
CA ASP A 98 3.43 -8.11 15.70
C ASP A 98 2.49 -9.28 15.41
N ILE A 99 1.62 -9.18 14.39
CA ILE A 99 0.64 -10.23 14.08
C ILE A 99 1.06 -11.02 12.84
N LEU A 100 1.10 -12.35 12.98
CA LEU A 100 1.33 -13.30 11.91
C LEU A 100 0.01 -13.97 11.51
N TYR A 101 -0.43 -13.70 10.29
CA TYR A 101 -1.59 -14.30 9.64
C TYR A 101 -1.16 -15.51 8.84
N ASN A 102 -1.91 -16.61 8.98
CA ASN A 102 -1.67 -17.87 8.28
C ASN A 102 -2.96 -18.35 7.64
N GLY A 103 -2.86 -18.86 6.42
CA GLY A 103 -4.00 -19.30 5.65
C GLY A 103 -3.63 -20.01 4.36
N ARG A 104 -4.57 -19.98 3.43
CA ARG A 104 -4.36 -20.49 2.07
C ARG A 104 -4.85 -19.49 1.05
N PHE A 105 -4.16 -19.40 -0.08
CA PHE A 105 -4.55 -18.54 -1.20
C PHE A 105 -5.68 -19.15 -1.99
N VAL A 106 -6.70 -18.34 -2.26
CA VAL A 106 -7.83 -18.67 -3.13
C VAL A 106 -7.98 -17.54 -4.13
N GLU A 107 -8.01 -17.87 -5.42
CA GLU A 107 -8.36 -16.89 -6.45
C GLU A 107 -9.82 -16.47 -6.27
N LEU A 108 -10.06 -15.20 -5.97
CA LEU A 108 -11.39 -14.66 -5.72
C LEU A 108 -11.62 -13.39 -6.53
N ASP A 109 -12.87 -13.23 -6.97
CA ASP A 109 -13.36 -11.99 -7.54
C ASP A 109 -13.71 -11.01 -6.40
N ILE A 110 -13.07 -9.85 -6.41
CA ILE A 110 -13.37 -8.71 -5.55
C ILE A 110 -14.10 -7.68 -6.39
N SER A 111 -15.32 -7.36 -6.01
CA SER A 111 -16.09 -6.30 -6.64
C SER A 111 -15.97 -5.01 -5.87
N PHE A 112 -15.57 -3.91 -6.51
CA PHE A 112 -15.55 -2.57 -5.93
C PHE A 112 -16.74 -1.77 -6.43
N PHE A 113 -17.38 -1.02 -5.55
CA PHE A 113 -18.56 -0.21 -5.88
C PHE A 113 -18.16 1.24 -6.06
N GLY A 114 -18.38 1.75 -7.26
CA GLY A 114 -18.22 3.15 -7.60
C GLY A 114 -19.49 3.96 -7.36
N SER A 115 -19.45 5.21 -7.80
CA SER A 115 -20.64 6.08 -7.78
C SER A 115 -21.71 5.60 -8.77
N ASN A 116 -22.99 5.91 -8.50
CA ASN A 116 -24.10 5.68 -9.44
C ASN A 116 -24.26 4.23 -9.94
N GLY A 117 -23.91 3.24 -9.10
CA GLY A 117 -24.03 1.81 -9.43
C GLY A 117 -22.94 1.26 -10.35
N ASP A 118 -21.87 2.03 -10.61
CA ASP A 118 -20.69 1.51 -11.29
C ASP A 118 -19.98 0.46 -10.43
N GLN A 119 -19.37 -0.53 -11.08
CA GLN A 119 -18.64 -1.59 -10.40
C GLN A 119 -17.40 -1.99 -11.21
N ALA A 120 -16.28 -2.16 -10.52
CA ALA A 120 -15.11 -2.88 -11.03
C ALA A 120 -15.06 -4.26 -10.39
N THR A 121 -14.62 -5.26 -11.14
CA THR A 121 -14.25 -6.56 -10.58
C THR A 121 -12.78 -6.78 -10.83
N SER A 122 -12.05 -7.10 -9.76
CA SER A 122 -10.67 -7.55 -9.81
C SER A 122 -10.59 -9.01 -9.42
N ARG A 123 -9.60 -9.71 -9.96
CA ARG A 123 -9.36 -11.13 -9.67
C ARG A 123 -7.93 -11.29 -9.19
N VAL A 124 -7.77 -11.72 -7.95
CA VAL A 124 -6.46 -11.86 -7.30
C VAL A 124 -6.44 -13.07 -6.38
N PRO A 125 -5.26 -13.62 -6.06
CA PRO A 125 -5.11 -14.55 -4.96
C PRO A 125 -5.35 -13.82 -3.63
N VAL A 126 -6.36 -14.26 -2.88
CA VAL A 126 -6.71 -13.74 -1.55
C VAL A 126 -6.26 -14.73 -0.49
N LEU A 127 -5.52 -14.25 0.52
CA LEU A 127 -5.15 -15.05 1.68
C LEU A 127 -6.36 -15.24 2.59
N VAL A 128 -6.99 -16.42 2.52
CA VAL A 128 -8.08 -16.78 3.41
C VAL A 128 -7.50 -17.28 4.72
N VAL A 129 -7.54 -16.43 5.74
CA VAL A 129 -6.86 -16.61 7.02
C VAL A 129 -7.60 -17.61 7.90
N THR A 130 -6.89 -18.64 8.34
CA THR A 130 -7.39 -19.68 9.25
C THR A 130 -6.77 -19.61 10.64
N LYS A 131 -5.59 -18.99 10.76
CA LYS A 131 -4.87 -18.85 12.02
C LYS A 131 -4.25 -17.46 12.11
N ILE A 132 -4.37 -16.84 13.27
CA ILE A 132 -3.78 -15.54 13.60
C ILE A 132 -3.03 -15.75 14.92
N VAL A 133 -1.78 -15.31 15.00
CA VAL A 133 -0.99 -15.35 16.24
C VAL A 133 -0.25 -14.04 16.42
N LYS A 134 -0.08 -13.62 17.67
CA LYS A 134 0.86 -12.54 18.00
C LYS A 134 2.26 -13.14 18.17
N CYS A 135 3.19 -12.64 17.38
CA CYS A 135 4.57 -13.13 17.28
C CYS A 135 5.57 -11.96 17.32
N PRO A 136 5.81 -11.36 18.50
CA PRO A 136 6.74 -10.23 18.62
C PRO A 136 8.14 -10.58 18.16
N GLY A 137 8.72 -9.70 17.35
CA GLY A 137 10.07 -9.88 16.81
C GLY A 137 10.20 -11.06 15.84
N TYR A 138 9.11 -11.42 15.14
CA TYR A 138 9.17 -12.38 14.04
C TYR A 138 10.21 -11.95 13.00
N ASP A 139 11.07 -12.89 12.56
CA ASP A 139 12.03 -12.62 11.50
C ASP A 139 11.33 -12.85 10.17
N VAL A 140 10.88 -11.76 9.53
CA VAL A 140 10.17 -11.82 8.24
C VAL A 140 11.10 -12.32 7.15
N THR A 141 12.36 -11.88 7.14
CA THR A 141 13.36 -12.20 6.11
C THR A 141 13.64 -13.70 6.02
N ASN A 142 13.79 -14.37 7.17
CA ASN A 142 14.08 -15.80 7.24
C ASN A 142 12.87 -16.66 7.65
N GLY A 143 11.70 -16.04 7.77
CA GLY A 143 10.47 -16.65 8.26
C GLY A 143 9.83 -17.61 7.26
N ASN A 144 9.03 -18.54 7.77
CA ASN A 144 8.29 -19.54 7.00
C ASN A 144 6.78 -19.56 7.32
N GLY A 145 6.24 -18.50 7.93
CA GLY A 145 4.86 -18.42 8.42
C GLY A 145 4.61 -19.08 9.78
N VAL A 146 5.61 -19.71 10.39
CA VAL A 146 5.47 -20.33 11.72
C VAL A 146 6.13 -19.46 12.78
N CYS A 147 5.33 -18.96 13.73
CA CYS A 147 5.86 -18.26 14.88
C CYS A 147 6.64 -19.23 15.78
N PRO A 148 7.92 -18.96 16.10
CA PRO A 148 8.69 -19.77 17.04
C PRO A 148 8.01 -19.85 18.42
N PRO A 149 7.98 -21.01 19.10
CA PRO A 149 7.28 -21.19 20.37
C PRO A 149 7.68 -20.18 21.46
N GLU A 150 8.95 -19.78 21.48
CA GLU A 150 9.51 -18.81 22.43
C GLU A 150 9.09 -17.36 22.17
N LYS A 151 8.65 -17.04 20.94
CA LYS A 151 8.11 -15.72 20.54
C LYS A 151 6.59 -15.69 20.57
N LEU A 152 5.93 -16.83 20.72
CA LEU A 152 4.48 -16.91 20.72
C LEU A 152 3.92 -16.25 21.99
N ASP A 153 3.13 -15.20 21.83
CA ASP A 153 2.37 -14.64 22.95
C ASP A 153 1.20 -15.57 23.29
N GLN A 154 1.43 -16.52 24.19
CA GLN A 154 0.42 -17.50 24.62
C GLN A 154 -0.77 -16.87 25.35
N LYS A 155 -0.61 -15.64 25.88
CA LYS A 155 -1.68 -14.90 26.54
C LYS A 155 -2.54 -14.14 25.54
N TRP A 156 -2.05 -13.96 24.32
CA TRP A 156 -2.82 -13.36 23.23
C TRP A 156 -3.91 -14.34 22.79
N SER A 157 -5.09 -14.16 23.36
CA SER A 157 -6.31 -14.79 22.87
C SER A 157 -6.99 -13.82 21.91
N GLN A 158 -6.94 -14.13 20.61
CA GLN A 158 -8.03 -13.69 19.74
C GLN A 158 -8.79 -14.92 19.27
N THR A 159 -9.98 -15.11 19.83
CA THR A 159 -11.12 -15.61 19.06
C THR A 159 -11.11 -14.87 17.73
N PRO A 160 -11.15 -15.53 16.55
CA PRO A 160 -10.88 -14.88 15.27
C PRO A 160 -11.79 -13.68 15.10
N ARG A 161 -11.23 -12.50 15.39
CA ARG A 161 -11.82 -11.24 14.99
C ARG A 161 -11.84 -11.28 13.47
N THR A 162 -12.95 -10.85 12.93
CA THR A 162 -13.13 -10.63 11.49
C THR A 162 -11.98 -9.75 11.00
N VAL A 163 -10.98 -10.35 10.36
CA VAL A 163 -9.90 -9.61 9.70
C VAL A 163 -10.28 -9.41 8.25
N LEU A 164 -10.09 -8.18 7.80
CA LEU A 164 -10.10 -7.81 6.40
C LEU A 164 -9.04 -6.73 6.23
N TYR A 165 -8.16 -6.91 5.27
CA TYR A 165 -7.12 -5.94 4.94
C TYR A 165 -6.77 -6.05 3.46
N MET A 166 -6.50 -4.91 2.83
CA MET A 166 -6.25 -4.84 1.39
C MET A 166 -5.10 -3.88 1.07
N GLY A 167 -3.94 -4.48 0.85
CA GLY A 167 -2.76 -3.84 0.30
C GLY A 167 -2.88 -3.62 -1.20
N VAL A 168 -2.64 -2.38 -1.64
CA VAL A 168 -2.64 -1.95 -3.04
C VAL A 168 -1.33 -1.29 -3.45
N GLY A 169 -0.34 -1.26 -2.56
CA GLY A 169 1.02 -0.79 -2.84
C GLY A 169 1.79 -1.66 -3.83
N PHE A 170 3.03 -1.26 -4.07
CA PHE A 170 4.01 -1.91 -4.93
C PHE A 170 5.41 -1.81 -4.29
N GLY A 171 6.41 -2.47 -4.88
CA GLY A 171 7.78 -2.34 -4.41
C GLY A 171 8.10 -3.07 -3.11
N ARG A 172 7.29 -4.05 -2.70
CA ARG A 172 7.41 -4.72 -1.38
C ARG A 172 8.23 -6.01 -1.42
N ASN A 173 8.12 -6.78 -2.50
CA ASN A 173 8.81 -8.06 -2.68
C ASN A 173 10.28 -7.90 -3.13
N VAL A 174 11.04 -7.00 -2.50
CA VAL A 174 12.48 -6.82 -2.80
C VAL A 174 13.31 -7.98 -2.21
N PRO A 175 14.49 -8.31 -2.79
CA PRO A 175 15.36 -9.36 -2.25
C PRO A 175 15.66 -9.15 -0.76
N GLY A 176 15.44 -10.19 0.06
CA GLY A 176 15.66 -10.14 1.51
C GLY A 176 14.52 -9.50 2.33
N SER A 177 13.44 -9.02 1.69
CA SER A 177 12.28 -8.46 2.40
C SER A 177 11.53 -9.49 3.25
N GLY A 178 11.54 -10.76 2.82
CA GLY A 178 10.68 -11.79 3.41
C GLY A 178 9.19 -11.62 3.12
N ILE A 179 8.84 -10.81 2.10
CA ILE A 179 7.45 -10.56 1.67
C ILE A 179 7.23 -11.19 0.28
N PRO A 180 7.16 -12.53 0.19
CA PRO A 180 7.16 -13.23 -1.11
C PRO A 180 5.89 -13.00 -1.93
N TYR A 181 4.77 -12.62 -1.29
CA TYR A 181 3.47 -12.40 -1.93
C TYR A 181 3.18 -10.91 -2.19
N GLY A 182 4.15 -10.03 -1.93
CA GLY A 182 4.06 -8.60 -2.19
C GLY A 182 4.20 -8.25 -3.68
N THR A 183 3.67 -9.10 -4.56
CA THR A 183 3.86 -9.06 -6.02
C THR A 183 2.66 -8.42 -6.74
N PRO A 184 2.84 -7.91 -7.98
CA PRO A 184 1.78 -7.21 -8.70
C PRO A 184 0.50 -8.02 -8.93
N ASP A 185 0.57 -9.34 -9.07
CA ASP A 185 -0.59 -10.23 -9.26
C ASP A 185 -1.49 -10.35 -8.03
N HIS A 186 -1.00 -9.98 -6.84
CA HIS A 186 -1.79 -9.89 -5.62
C HIS A 186 -2.48 -8.53 -5.42
N ASN A 187 -2.11 -7.51 -6.20
CA ASN A 187 -2.65 -6.16 -6.06
C ASN A 187 -4.03 -6.04 -6.76
N PRO A 188 -5.13 -5.84 -6.02
CA PRO A 188 -6.45 -5.84 -6.63
C PRO A 188 -6.70 -4.62 -7.54
N PHE A 189 -5.99 -3.50 -7.38
CA PHE A 189 -6.23 -2.30 -8.19
C PHE A 189 -5.63 -2.35 -9.59
N ILE A 190 -4.64 -3.23 -9.83
CA ILE A 190 -4.02 -3.41 -11.15
C ILE A 190 -4.38 -4.76 -11.81
N ASN A 191 -5.17 -5.60 -11.14
CA ASN A 191 -5.73 -6.85 -11.68
C ASN A 191 -7.26 -6.74 -11.89
N VAL A 192 -7.72 -5.59 -12.38
CA VAL A 192 -9.11 -5.39 -12.79
C VAL A 192 -9.39 -6.23 -14.03
N VAL A 193 -10.44 -7.05 -13.98
CA VAL A 193 -10.85 -7.95 -15.08
C VAL A 193 -12.17 -7.54 -15.73
N ARG A 194 -12.96 -6.65 -15.09
CA ARG A 194 -14.25 -6.20 -15.62
C ARG A 194 -14.64 -4.83 -15.06
N LEU A 195 -15.31 -4.02 -15.89
CA LEU A 195 -16.10 -2.85 -15.49
C LEU A 195 -17.56 -3.07 -15.90
N SER A 196 -18.52 -2.83 -15.00
CA SER A 196 -19.93 -3.25 -15.17
C SER A 196 -20.62 -2.72 -16.43
N LYS A 197 -20.22 -1.54 -16.91
CA LYS A 197 -20.80 -0.90 -18.11
C LYS A 197 -20.04 -1.19 -19.41
N GLN A 198 -19.01 -2.04 -19.36
CA GLN A 198 -18.13 -2.30 -20.50
C GLN A 198 -18.23 -3.76 -20.93
N LYS A 199 -18.41 -3.98 -22.24
CA LYS A 199 -18.42 -5.33 -22.83
C LYS A 199 -17.02 -5.93 -22.89
N GLU A 200 -16.03 -5.10 -23.19
CA GLU A 200 -14.62 -5.44 -23.27
C GLU A 200 -13.82 -4.49 -22.39
N LEU A 201 -12.82 -5.04 -21.70
CA LEU A 201 -11.95 -4.25 -20.84
C LEU A 201 -10.82 -3.64 -21.68
N SER A 202 -10.78 -2.31 -21.73
CA SER A 202 -9.74 -1.53 -22.40
C SER A 202 -9.31 -0.38 -21.48
N ILE A 203 -8.93 -0.73 -20.25
CA ILE A 203 -8.41 0.22 -19.27
C ILE A 203 -6.89 0.32 -19.46
N GLN A 204 -6.32 1.51 -19.29
CA GLN A 204 -4.90 1.61 -18.96
C GLN A 204 -4.76 1.16 -17.51
N GLN A 205 -4.12 0.01 -17.28
CA GLN A 205 -3.91 -0.49 -15.92
C GLN A 205 -3.10 0.50 -15.10
N GLY A 206 -3.55 0.72 -13.87
CA GLY A 206 -3.07 1.75 -12.99
C GLY A 206 -4.23 2.36 -12.22
N TYR A 207 -3.90 3.11 -11.20
CA TYR A 207 -4.90 3.78 -10.37
C TYR A 207 -4.32 5.08 -9.82
N THR A 208 -5.21 5.98 -9.39
CA THR A 208 -4.85 7.18 -8.64
C THR A 208 -5.49 7.15 -7.27
N VAL A 209 -4.77 7.63 -6.25
CA VAL A 209 -5.30 7.80 -4.89
C VAL A 209 -5.30 9.27 -4.55
N SER A 210 -6.39 9.77 -3.99
CA SER A 210 -6.54 11.16 -3.56
C SER A 210 -7.37 11.27 -2.28
N THR A 211 -7.47 12.46 -1.69
CA THR A 211 -8.36 12.71 -0.55
C THR A 211 -9.84 12.51 -0.86
N ASN A 212 -10.23 12.41 -2.14
CA ASN A 212 -11.63 12.23 -2.54
C ASN A 212 -12.01 10.75 -2.73
N GLY A 213 -11.05 9.92 -3.13
CA GLY A 213 -11.28 8.53 -3.50
C GLY A 213 -10.17 8.00 -4.39
N VAL A 214 -10.46 6.87 -5.03
CA VAL A 214 -9.58 6.17 -5.95
C VAL A 214 -10.17 6.17 -7.36
N TYR A 215 -9.36 6.42 -8.38
CA TYR A 215 -9.73 6.03 -9.75
C TYR A 215 -9.02 4.74 -10.12
N LEU A 216 -9.75 3.74 -10.61
CA LEU A 216 -9.17 2.57 -11.27
C LEU A 216 -9.24 2.76 -12.78
N GLY A 217 -8.14 2.48 -13.48
CA GLY A 217 -7.99 2.80 -14.90
C GLY A 217 -7.56 4.26 -15.09
N LEU A 218 -6.38 4.45 -15.69
CA LEU A 218 -5.84 5.78 -15.95
C LEU A 218 -6.42 6.35 -17.26
N THR A 219 -6.77 7.62 -17.21
CA THR A 219 -7.31 8.38 -18.36
C THR A 219 -6.70 9.77 -18.33
N GLU A 220 -6.72 10.48 -19.47
CA GLU A 220 -6.31 11.89 -19.50
C GLU A 220 -7.10 12.74 -18.49
N GLY A 221 -8.40 12.45 -18.31
CA GLY A 221 -9.27 13.20 -17.42
C GLY A 221 -8.88 13.09 -15.94
N ASN A 222 -8.59 11.87 -15.45
CA ASN A 222 -8.27 11.64 -14.04
C ASN A 222 -6.78 11.82 -13.69
N THR A 223 -5.92 12.00 -14.69
CA THR A 223 -4.49 12.32 -14.52
C THR A 223 -4.14 13.74 -14.99
N LYS A 224 -5.15 14.56 -15.31
CA LYS A 224 -4.93 15.94 -15.78
C LYS A 224 -4.11 16.75 -14.79
N GLY A 225 -2.97 17.27 -15.26
CA GLY A 225 -2.05 18.07 -14.46
C GLY A 225 -1.10 17.25 -13.58
N ALA A 226 -1.12 15.92 -13.71
CA ALA A 226 -0.09 15.08 -13.11
C ALA A 226 1.27 15.29 -13.79
N VAL A 227 2.31 15.18 -12.99
CA VAL A 227 3.70 15.02 -13.41
C VAL A 227 4.07 13.56 -13.23
N TRP A 228 4.87 13.03 -14.14
CA TRP A 228 5.11 11.60 -14.27
C TRP A 228 6.55 11.25 -14.00
N GLN A 229 6.78 10.62 -12.86
CA GLN A 229 8.08 10.05 -12.54
C GLN A 229 8.12 8.59 -12.96
N GLN A 230 9.08 8.25 -13.82
CA GLN A 230 9.32 6.86 -14.20
C GLN A 230 9.91 6.09 -13.00
N LEU A 231 9.23 5.03 -12.58
CA LEU A 231 9.75 4.10 -11.58
C LEU A 231 10.70 3.09 -12.23
N GLN A 232 11.69 2.65 -11.46
CA GLN A 232 12.54 1.54 -11.86
C GLN A 232 11.76 0.22 -11.78
N ASN A 233 12.11 -0.75 -12.62
CA ASN A 233 11.56 -2.09 -12.50
C ASN A 233 12.31 -2.85 -11.39
N MET A 234 11.58 -3.62 -10.60
CA MET A 234 12.15 -4.65 -9.74
C MET A 234 12.65 -5.81 -10.58
N ALA A 235 13.58 -6.59 -10.02
CA ALA A 235 14.02 -7.83 -10.64
C ALA A 235 12.82 -8.79 -10.83
N GLY A 236 12.65 -9.32 -12.03
CA GLY A 236 11.54 -10.21 -12.39
C GLY A 236 11.10 -10.05 -13.84
N SER A 237 10.08 -10.81 -14.23
CA SER A 237 9.48 -10.76 -15.57
C SER A 237 8.17 -9.96 -15.63
N ASP A 238 7.54 -9.66 -14.51
CA ASP A 238 6.29 -8.88 -14.49
C ASP A 238 6.61 -7.38 -14.68
N PRO A 239 6.16 -6.75 -15.79
CA PRO A 239 6.42 -5.34 -16.06
C PRO A 239 5.70 -4.39 -15.09
N ARG A 240 4.79 -4.90 -14.26
CA ARG A 240 4.10 -4.14 -13.19
C ARG A 240 4.86 -4.17 -11.87
N ALA A 241 5.97 -4.90 -11.80
CA ALA A 241 6.80 -4.99 -10.60
C ALA A 241 7.65 -3.72 -10.44
N TRP A 242 7.05 -2.63 -10.00
CA TRP A 242 7.76 -1.36 -9.81
C TRP A 242 8.53 -1.33 -8.50
N ALA A 243 9.74 -0.77 -8.54
CA ALA A 243 10.54 -0.50 -7.35
C ALA A 243 9.96 0.70 -6.57
N PRO A 244 10.25 0.81 -5.27
CA PRO A 244 9.89 2.00 -4.50
C PRO A 244 10.40 3.29 -5.16
N PRO A 245 9.63 4.39 -5.11
CA PRO A 245 10.07 5.68 -5.65
C PRO A 245 11.33 6.17 -4.94
N LEU A 246 12.25 6.74 -5.72
CA LEU A 246 13.39 7.48 -5.19
C LEU A 246 12.90 8.82 -4.63
N VAL A 247 13.47 9.21 -3.49
CA VAL A 247 13.19 10.49 -2.83
C VAL A 247 14.49 11.07 -2.29
N SER A 248 14.61 12.38 -2.31
CA SER A 248 15.57 13.11 -1.51
C SER A 248 14.87 13.84 -0.38
N PHE A 249 15.43 13.80 0.82
CA PHE A 249 14.93 14.62 1.91
C PHE A 249 16.03 15.44 2.58
N LYS A 250 15.64 16.56 3.19
CA LYS A 250 16.49 17.39 4.04
C LYS A 250 15.68 17.87 5.24
N TYR A 251 16.37 18.23 6.33
CA TYR A 251 15.76 18.90 7.47
C TYR A 251 16.28 20.32 7.59
N ASP A 252 15.41 21.22 8.05
CA ASP A 252 15.64 22.65 8.17
C ASP A 252 16.30 23.22 6.90
N ASP A 253 17.33 24.04 7.06
CA ASP A 253 18.08 24.64 5.95
C ASP A 253 19.35 23.84 5.60
N SER A 254 19.35 22.52 5.86
CA SER A 254 20.47 21.66 5.49
C SER A 254 20.70 21.68 3.97
N ASN A 255 21.95 21.95 3.58
CA ASN A 255 22.39 21.94 2.18
C ASN A 255 22.72 20.54 1.64
N ASN A 256 22.64 19.51 2.49
CA ASN A 256 23.03 18.14 2.16
C ASN A 256 21.78 17.23 2.14
N PRO A 257 21.05 17.17 1.01
CA PRO A 257 19.92 16.26 0.89
C PRO A 257 20.38 14.80 0.90
N VAL A 258 19.57 13.95 1.53
CA VAL A 258 19.79 12.51 1.65
C VAL A 258 18.95 11.79 0.61
N GLN A 259 19.60 10.94 -0.19
CA GLN A 259 18.92 10.03 -1.10
C GLN A 259 18.35 8.84 -0.34
N ALA A 260 17.11 8.50 -0.63
CA ALA A 260 16.39 7.41 0.00
C ALA A 260 15.34 6.81 -0.96
N GLN A 261 14.66 5.78 -0.48
CA GLN A 261 13.44 5.26 -1.09
C GLN A 261 12.25 5.67 -0.23
N ALA A 262 11.13 6.00 -0.86
CA ALA A 262 9.90 6.35 -0.18
C ALA A 262 8.88 5.21 -0.26
N LEU A 263 8.12 5.04 0.81
CA LEU A 263 6.88 4.29 0.84
C LEU A 263 5.77 5.28 1.18
N ILE A 264 4.83 5.48 0.26
CA ILE A 264 3.64 6.27 0.53
C ILE A 264 2.62 5.30 1.12
N ASP A 265 2.33 5.45 2.41
CA ASP A 265 1.57 4.48 3.20
C ASP A 265 0.27 5.12 3.72
N THR A 266 -0.87 4.65 3.23
CA THR A 266 -2.21 5.05 3.70
C THR A 266 -2.71 4.20 4.86
N GLY A 267 -2.03 3.11 5.19
CA GLY A 267 -2.34 2.20 6.28
C GLY A 267 -2.03 2.75 7.67
N VAL A 268 -1.04 3.66 7.76
CA VAL A 268 -0.61 4.29 9.03
C VAL A 268 -0.74 5.81 9.01
N THR A 269 -0.94 6.40 10.19
CA THR A 269 -1.09 7.85 10.37
C THR A 269 0.22 8.58 10.68
N GLN A 270 1.31 7.84 10.77
CA GLN A 270 2.63 8.35 11.15
C GLN A 270 3.67 8.03 10.08
N MET A 271 4.64 8.92 9.91
CA MET A 271 5.76 8.71 8.99
C MET A 271 6.97 8.14 9.72
N TYR A 272 7.67 7.21 9.07
CA TYR A 272 8.93 6.67 9.54
C TYR A 272 10.06 7.12 8.63
N ILE A 273 11.18 7.54 9.22
CA ILE A 273 12.44 7.75 8.50
C ILE A 273 13.42 6.73 9.03
N GLN A 274 13.74 5.75 8.19
CA GLN A 274 14.76 4.75 8.46
C GLN A 274 15.99 5.09 7.63
N SER A 275 17.18 4.97 8.22
CA SER A 275 18.44 5.26 7.54
C SER A 275 19.51 4.27 7.97
N THR A 276 20.21 3.72 6.97
CA THR A 276 21.36 2.84 7.17
C THR A 276 22.46 3.29 6.18
N PRO A 277 23.59 3.86 6.65
CA PRO A 277 23.90 4.17 8.05
C PRO A 277 22.92 5.21 8.63
N GLU A 278 22.82 5.24 9.96
CA GLU A 278 21.92 6.18 10.65
C GLU A 278 22.25 7.63 10.25
N TYR A 279 21.23 8.33 9.75
CA TYR A 279 21.29 9.73 9.40
C TYR A 279 20.90 10.58 10.63
N PRO A 280 21.73 11.55 11.05
CA PRO A 280 21.48 12.30 12.26
C PRO A 280 20.32 13.29 12.05
N LEU A 281 19.12 12.88 12.46
CA LEU A 281 17.96 13.75 12.61
C LEU A 281 17.91 14.33 14.03
N PRO A 282 17.44 15.59 14.20
CA PRO A 282 17.18 16.14 15.52
C PRO A 282 16.05 15.33 16.16
N ASN A 283 16.39 14.48 17.13
CA ASN A 283 15.46 13.53 17.73
C ASN A 283 15.24 13.81 19.22
N VAL A 284 14.06 13.44 19.70
CA VAL A 284 13.70 13.34 21.12
C VAL A 284 13.38 11.89 21.47
N ALA A 285 13.87 11.44 22.62
CA ALA A 285 13.49 10.14 23.16
C ALA A 285 12.06 10.21 23.71
N THR A 286 11.24 9.24 23.35
CA THR A 286 9.86 9.10 23.87
C THR A 286 9.63 7.67 24.32
N PRO A 287 8.82 7.44 25.37
CA PRO A 287 8.49 6.08 25.79
C PRO A 287 7.84 5.28 24.64
N ASN A 288 8.29 4.05 24.44
CA ASN A 288 7.64 3.09 23.55
C ASN A 288 6.34 2.61 24.22
N PRO A 289 5.15 2.91 23.66
CA PRO A 289 3.89 2.43 24.21
C PRO A 289 3.69 0.92 23.99
N ASN A 290 4.45 0.31 23.06
CA ASN A 290 4.32 -1.09 22.71
C ASN A 290 5.42 -1.95 23.38
N PRO A 291 5.14 -3.21 23.74
CA PRO A 291 6.18 -4.15 24.18
C PRO A 291 7.18 -4.46 23.04
N PRO A 292 8.48 -4.66 23.33
CA PRO A 292 9.10 -4.47 24.65
C PRO A 292 9.20 -2.98 25.02
N PRO A 293 9.03 -2.64 26.31
CA PRO A 293 9.21 -1.28 26.78
C PRO A 293 10.63 -0.78 26.45
N GLY A 294 10.73 0.46 25.98
CA GLY A 294 11.97 1.07 25.53
C GLY A 294 11.76 2.53 25.14
N GLU A 295 12.74 3.13 24.47
CA GLU A 295 12.63 4.50 23.94
C GLU A 295 12.52 4.46 22.42
N LEU A 296 11.56 5.21 21.88
CA LEU A 296 11.44 5.51 20.46
C LEU A 296 12.09 6.88 20.19
N ARG A 297 12.92 6.93 19.16
CA ARG A 297 13.43 8.19 18.62
C ARG A 297 12.36 8.81 17.73
N ARG A 298 11.87 10.00 18.12
CA ARG A 298 10.97 10.80 17.28
C ARG A 298 11.69 12.06 16.84
N VAL A 299 11.45 12.49 15.60
CA VAL A 299 11.96 13.79 15.15
C VAL A 299 11.39 14.88 16.05
N LYS A 300 12.25 15.82 16.46
CA LYS A 300 11.92 16.91 17.38
C LYS A 300 10.81 17.78 16.77
N PRO A 301 9.72 18.08 17.51
CA PRO A 301 8.71 19.03 17.07
C PRO A 301 9.33 20.39 16.70
N GLY A 302 8.82 21.01 15.64
CA GLY A 302 9.37 22.25 15.05
C GLY A 302 10.44 22.04 13.99
N THR A 303 10.94 20.80 13.79
CA THR A 303 11.86 20.49 12.69
C THR A 303 11.13 20.59 11.36
N LYS A 304 11.65 21.36 10.41
CA LYS A 304 11.11 21.40 9.04
C LYS A 304 11.66 20.22 8.25
N LEU A 305 10.81 19.42 7.65
CA LEU A 305 11.20 18.35 6.74
C LEU A 305 10.75 18.68 5.33
N SER A 306 11.66 18.50 4.39
CA SER A 306 11.45 18.75 2.96
C SER A 306 11.77 17.49 2.17
N PHE A 307 10.89 17.13 1.24
CA PHE A 307 11.01 15.95 0.38
C PHE A 307 10.84 16.33 -1.08
N ALA A 308 11.68 15.79 -1.95
CA ALA A 308 11.62 15.97 -3.39
C ALA A 308 11.80 14.63 -4.11
N PHE A 309 11.00 14.42 -5.16
CA PHE A 309 10.93 13.19 -5.92
C PHE A 309 11.34 13.45 -7.37
N PRO A 310 12.39 12.80 -7.91
CA PRO A 310 13.34 11.92 -7.21
C PRO A 310 14.31 12.67 -6.29
N ASP A 311 14.63 13.93 -6.60
CA ASP A 311 15.58 14.73 -5.85
C ASP A 311 15.32 16.24 -5.96
N PHE A 312 16.09 17.06 -5.25
CA PHE A 312 15.95 18.53 -5.27
C PHE A 312 16.52 19.22 -6.52
N LYS A 313 17.21 18.50 -7.42
CA LYS A 313 17.80 19.06 -8.64
C LYS A 313 16.83 18.99 -9.81
N VAL A 314 16.17 17.83 -9.97
CA VAL A 314 15.23 17.55 -11.06
C VAL A 314 13.79 17.65 -10.58
N GLY A 315 13.54 17.32 -9.30
CA GLY A 315 12.29 17.40 -8.54
C GLY A 315 11.01 17.65 -9.33
N GLU A 316 10.28 16.58 -9.61
CA GLU A 316 8.99 16.64 -10.30
C GLU A 316 7.84 16.84 -9.30
N ALA A 317 7.94 16.22 -8.12
CA ALA A 317 6.98 16.38 -7.03
C ALA A 317 7.70 16.59 -5.69
N GLY A 318 7.01 17.16 -4.71
CA GLY A 318 7.57 17.40 -3.38
C GLY A 318 6.52 17.55 -2.30
N TYR A 319 6.96 17.40 -1.06
CA TYR A 319 6.15 17.59 0.14
C TYR A 319 7.01 18.20 1.24
N ASP A 320 6.49 19.20 1.93
CA ASP A 320 7.19 19.88 3.01
C ASP A 320 6.24 20.04 4.20
N PHE A 321 6.74 19.82 5.42
CA PHE A 321 5.97 20.06 6.64
C PHE A 321 6.88 20.37 7.82
N VAL A 322 6.30 20.89 8.89
CA VAL A 322 6.97 21.04 10.19
C VAL A 322 6.44 19.96 11.12
N VAL A 323 7.34 19.26 11.80
CA VAL A 323 6.97 18.16 12.70
C VAL A 323 6.16 18.72 13.87
N GLY A 324 4.93 18.21 14.06
CA GLY A 324 4.04 18.59 15.15
C GLY A 324 2.94 19.61 14.78
N ASP A 325 2.92 20.08 13.54
CA ASP A 325 1.83 20.89 12.97
C ASP A 325 0.55 20.09 12.65
#